data_AF-A0A258CVN3-F1
#
_entry.id   AF-A0A258CVN3-F1
#
_cell.length_a   1.000
_cell.length_b   1.000
_cell.length_c   1.000
_cell.angle_alpha   90.00
_cell.angle_beta   90.00
_cell.angle_gamma   90.00
#
_symmetry.space_group_name_H-M   'P 1'
#
loop_
_entity.id
_entity.type
_entity.pdbx_description
1 polymer ?
#
loop_
_entity_poly.entity_id
_entity_poly.type
_entity_poly.pdbx_seq_one_letter_code
_entity_poly.pdbx_strand_id
1 'polypeptide(L)'
;MSDPVSIDDLFDRRLDFPDMGAARRLARLVGIDEAKTRLTKVLGVLVNPAGPRDWAETHHKGAATALDYLERRPPLVILAGDVGTGKTALSETVGDAVARQEKIGVTLYPLSLATRGSGRVGEMTKLLSAAFDATL
;
A
#
# COMPACT_ATOMS: atom_id res chain seq x y z
N MET A 1 27.17 -4.25 -21.05
CA MET A 1 26.50 -5.16 -20.10
C MET A 1 25.98 -4.28 -18.99
N SER A 2 24.66 -4.17 -18.81
CA SER A 2 24.11 -3.44 -17.66
C SER A 2 24.18 -4.35 -16.45
N ASP A 3 24.84 -3.93 -15.38
CA ASP A 3 24.83 -4.66 -14.11
C ASP A 3 23.38 -4.94 -13.68
N PRO A 4 23.11 -6.12 -13.09
CA PRO A 4 21.78 -6.44 -12.60
C PRO A 4 21.40 -5.43 -11.51
N VAL A 5 20.27 -4.76 -11.69
CA VAL A 5 19.72 -3.82 -10.71
C VAL A 5 19.33 -4.62 -9.46
N SER A 6 19.89 -4.28 -8.31
CA SER A 6 19.53 -4.95 -7.05
C SER A 6 18.19 -4.43 -6.53
N ILE A 7 17.46 -5.26 -5.80
CA ILE A 7 16.23 -4.83 -5.10
C ILE A 7 16.51 -3.69 -4.12
N ASP A 8 17.70 -3.66 -3.52
CA ASP A 8 18.11 -2.63 -2.58
C ASP A 8 18.50 -1.31 -3.29
N ASP A 9 18.68 -1.31 -4.62
CA ASP A 9 18.86 -0.09 -5.42
C ASP A 9 17.51 0.53 -5.80
N LEU A 10 16.44 -0.27 -5.81
CA LEU A 10 15.10 0.11 -6.24
C LEU A 10 14.23 0.62 -5.09
N PHE A 11 14.43 0.06 -3.90
CA PHE A 11 13.62 0.35 -2.74
C PHE A 11 14.48 0.86 -1.59
N ASP A 12 13.94 1.82 -0.84
CA ASP A 12 14.50 2.18 0.45
C ASP A 12 14.23 1.04 1.46
N ARG A 13 14.45 1.30 2.75
CA ARG A 13 14.28 0.29 3.80
C ARG A 13 12.87 -0.32 3.79
N ARG A 14 12.79 -1.59 3.40
CA ARG A 14 11.59 -2.44 3.50
C ARG A 14 11.12 -2.55 4.94
N LEU A 15 9.80 -2.56 5.13
CA LEU A 15 9.16 -2.67 6.44
C LEU A 15 8.18 -3.83 6.43
N ASP A 16 8.31 -4.72 7.40
CA ASP A 16 7.40 -5.84 7.58
C ASP A 16 6.41 -5.58 8.71
N PHE A 17 5.17 -6.01 8.49
CA PHE A 17 4.06 -5.86 9.41
C PHE A 17 3.44 -7.22 9.75
N PRO A 18 2.97 -7.41 11.00
CA PRO A 18 2.77 -6.39 12.04
C PRO A 18 4.07 -5.92 12.73
N ASP A 19 4.17 -4.62 12.99
CA ASP A 19 5.28 -3.96 13.71
C ASP A 19 4.75 -3.05 14.83
N MET A 20 5.17 -3.31 16.06
CA MET A 20 4.79 -2.50 17.22
C MET A 20 5.29 -1.05 17.12
N GLY A 21 6.42 -0.81 16.45
CA GLY A 21 6.92 0.53 16.17
C GLY A 21 5.96 1.32 15.27
N ALA A 22 5.57 0.71 14.15
CA ALA A 22 4.58 1.26 13.24
C ALA A 22 3.22 1.48 13.91
N ALA A 23 2.74 0.52 14.71
CA ALA A 23 1.48 0.66 15.47
C ALA A 23 1.49 1.90 16.37
N ARG A 24 2.58 2.11 17.12
CA ARG A 24 2.76 3.29 17.99
C ARG A 24 2.80 4.59 17.18
N ARG A 25 3.47 4.61 16.02
CA ARG A 25 3.52 5.79 15.15
C ARG A 25 2.14 6.11 14.57
N LEU A 26 1.40 5.11 14.10
CA LEU A 26 0.04 5.27 13.57
C LEU A 26 -0.91 5.84 14.65
N ALA A 27 -0.81 5.34 15.88
CA ALA A 27 -1.62 5.82 17.01
C ALA A 27 -1.34 7.28 17.38
N ARG A 28 -0.13 7.79 17.10
CA ARG A 28 0.25 9.19 17.36
C ARG A 28 -0.25 10.18 16.31
N LEU A 29 -0.74 9.72 15.15
CA LEU A 29 -1.31 10.61 14.15
C LEU A 29 -2.69 11.07 14.63
N VAL A 30 -2.85 12.34 14.96
CA VAL A 30 -4.11 12.90 15.51
C VAL A 30 -4.85 13.68 14.43
N GLY A 31 -6.19 13.65 14.47
CA GLY A 31 -7.04 14.45 13.57
C GLY A 31 -7.21 13.86 12.17
N ILE A 32 -6.75 12.63 11.94
CA ILE A 32 -6.85 11.92 10.65
C ILE A 32 -7.50 10.54 10.78
N ASP A 33 -8.31 10.32 11.82
CA ASP A 33 -8.88 9.00 12.12
C ASP A 33 -9.83 8.48 11.03
N GLU A 34 -10.54 9.38 10.35
CA GLU A 34 -11.32 9.04 9.16
C GLU A 34 -10.40 8.54 8.04
N ALA A 35 -9.30 9.24 7.78
CA ALA A 35 -8.34 8.84 6.75
C ALA A 35 -7.67 7.50 7.07
N LYS A 36 -7.31 7.25 8.35
CA LYS A 36 -6.81 5.94 8.79
C LYS A 36 -7.84 4.85 8.51
N THR A 37 -9.07 5.03 8.99
CA THR A 37 -10.14 4.03 8.86
C THR A 37 -10.45 3.74 7.41
N ARG A 38 -10.57 4.78 6.58
CA ARG A 38 -10.85 4.66 5.16
C ARG A 38 -9.71 3.96 4.42
N LEU A 39 -8.46 4.36 4.67
CA LEU A 39 -7.30 3.77 4.03
C LEU A 39 -7.14 2.29 4.40
N THR A 40 -7.26 1.94 5.69
CA THR A 40 -7.20 0.54 6.15
C THR A 40 -8.27 -0.31 5.48
N LYS A 41 -9.51 0.18 5.37
CA LYS A 41 -10.60 -0.55 4.69
C LYS A 41 -10.35 -0.72 3.20
N VAL A 42 -9.94 0.34 2.50
CA VAL A 42 -9.64 0.27 1.07
C VAL A 42 -8.51 -0.71 0.81
N LEU A 43 -7.42 -0.63 1.57
CA LEU A 43 -6.31 -1.57 1.44
C LEU A 43 -6.74 -3.00 1.80
N GLY A 44 -7.52 -3.20 2.86
CA GLY A 44 -8.09 -4.50 3.25
C GLY A 44 -8.89 -5.16 2.12
N VAL A 45 -9.75 -4.38 1.45
CA VAL A 45 -10.49 -4.82 0.25
C VAL A 45 -9.55 -5.21 -0.89
N LEU A 46 -8.51 -4.42 -1.14
CA LEU A 46 -7.57 -4.64 -2.24
C LEU A 46 -6.68 -5.86 -2.01
N VAL A 47 -6.32 -6.18 -0.76
CA VAL A 47 -5.47 -7.32 -0.42
C VAL A 47 -6.26 -8.61 -0.18
N ASN A 48 -7.50 -8.50 0.30
CA ASN A 48 -8.37 -9.63 0.64
C ASN A 48 -9.78 -9.44 0.06
N PRO A 49 -10.00 -9.81 -1.22
CA PRO A 49 -11.31 -9.67 -1.86
C PRO A 49 -12.39 -10.60 -1.28
N ALA A 50 -12.02 -11.62 -0.49
CA ALA A 50 -12.99 -12.50 0.16
C ALA A 50 -13.76 -11.78 1.29
N GLY A 51 -13.10 -10.88 2.03
CA GLY A 51 -13.73 -10.16 3.15
C GLY A 51 -15.02 -9.42 2.79
N PRO A 52 -15.03 -8.59 1.73
CA PRO A 52 -16.25 -7.94 1.25
C PRO A 52 -17.37 -8.91 0.84
N ARG A 53 -17.03 -10.08 0.28
CA ARG A 53 -18.02 -11.11 -0.10
C ARG A 53 -18.69 -11.69 1.13
N ASP A 54 -17.90 -12.10 2.13
CA ASP A 54 -18.43 -12.67 3.38
C ASP A 54 -19.32 -11.68 4.14
N TRP A 55 -18.90 -10.40 4.15
CA TRP A 55 -19.69 -9.32 4.73
C TRP A 55 -21.03 -9.13 3.99
N ALA A 56 -21.01 -9.17 2.66
CA ALA A 56 -22.20 -9.02 1.82
C ALA A 56 -23.17 -10.21 1.95
N GLU A 57 -22.68 -11.44 2.06
CA GLU A 57 -23.54 -12.61 2.30
C GLU A 57 -24.31 -12.51 3.62
N THR A 58 -23.71 -11.87 4.62
CA THR A 58 -24.32 -11.66 5.93
C THR A 58 -25.32 -10.50 5.93
N HIS A 59 -24.99 -9.38 5.26
CA HIS A 59 -25.75 -8.12 5.41
C HIS A 59 -26.57 -7.73 4.17
N HIS A 60 -26.17 -8.16 2.97
CA HIS A 60 -26.75 -7.72 1.69
C HIS A 60 -26.73 -8.85 0.64
N LYS A 61 -27.55 -9.89 0.86
CA LYS A 61 -27.77 -11.01 -0.08
C LYS A 61 -28.33 -10.48 -1.40
N GLY A 62 -27.45 -10.25 -2.38
CA GLY A 62 -27.79 -9.61 -3.66
C GLY A 62 -26.84 -8.49 -4.11
N ALA A 63 -25.79 -8.17 -3.34
CA ALA A 63 -24.84 -7.11 -3.66
C ALA A 63 -23.76 -7.51 -4.71
N ALA A 64 -23.97 -8.58 -5.49
CA ALA A 64 -22.97 -9.12 -6.43
C ALA A 64 -22.42 -8.04 -7.39
N THR A 65 -23.30 -7.23 -8.00
CA THR A 65 -22.88 -6.15 -8.91
C THR A 65 -22.00 -5.12 -8.21
N ALA A 66 -22.28 -4.78 -6.95
CA ALA A 66 -21.47 -3.82 -6.20
C ALA A 66 -20.08 -4.38 -5.84
N LEU A 67 -20.01 -5.69 -5.55
CA LEU A 67 -18.76 -6.40 -5.29
C LEU A 67 -17.90 -6.47 -6.57
N ASP A 68 -18.49 -6.75 -7.72
CA ASP A 68 -17.78 -6.75 -9.01
C ASP A 68 -17.12 -5.39 -9.30
N TYR A 69 -17.82 -4.29 -9.00
CA TYR A 69 -17.24 -2.94 -9.13
C TYR A 69 -16.12 -2.65 -8.15
N LEU A 70 -16.10 -3.32 -6.99
CA LEU A 70 -15.08 -3.13 -5.98
C LEU A 70 -13.81 -3.90 -6.34
N GLU A 71 -13.95 -5.15 -6.80
CA GLU A 71 -12.84 -6.04 -7.17
C GLU A 71 -12.10 -5.59 -8.43
N ARG A 72 -12.78 -4.89 -9.35
CA ARG A 72 -12.17 -4.39 -10.60
C ARG A 72 -11.43 -3.06 -10.46
N ARG A 73 -11.36 -2.48 -9.26
CA ARG A 73 -10.67 -1.20 -9.06
C ARG A 73 -9.16 -1.41 -9.15
N PRO A 74 -8.43 -0.58 -9.91
CA PRO A 74 -6.97 -0.56 -9.83
C PRO A 74 -6.53 -0.37 -8.37
N PRO A 75 -5.55 -1.15 -7.87
CA PRO A 75 -5.11 -1.09 -6.48
C PRO A 75 -4.21 0.14 -6.21
N LEU A 76 -4.77 1.33 -6.41
CA LEU A 76 -4.08 2.61 -6.28
C LEU A 76 -4.84 3.52 -5.30
N VAL A 77 -4.13 4.03 -4.32
CA VAL A 77 -4.62 5.07 -3.41
C VAL A 77 -3.66 6.25 -3.43
N ILE A 78 -4.22 7.45 -3.61
CA ILE A 78 -3.45 8.70 -3.61
C ILE A 78 -3.71 9.43 -2.29
N LEU A 79 -2.66 9.66 -1.51
CA LEU A 79 -2.71 10.54 -0.34
C LEU A 79 -2.33 11.95 -0.79
N ALA A 80 -3.29 12.87 -0.79
CA ALA A 80 -3.11 14.27 -1.18
C ALA A 80 -3.50 15.23 -0.05
N GLY A 81 -2.86 16.39 0.00
CA GLY A 81 -3.05 17.41 1.04
C GLY A 81 -1.78 18.19 1.34
N ASP A 82 -1.86 19.17 2.22
CA ASP A 82 -0.78 20.13 2.47
C ASP A 82 0.48 19.49 3.06
N VAL A 83 1.61 20.19 2.95
CA VAL A 83 2.87 19.76 3.57
C VAL A 83 2.69 19.65 5.08
N GLY A 84 3.26 18.60 5.70
CA GLY A 84 3.19 18.41 7.15
C GLY A 84 1.91 17.76 7.69
N THR A 85 0.94 17.43 6.83
CA THR A 85 -0.34 16.77 7.23
C THR A 85 -0.22 15.27 7.56
N GLY A 86 0.99 14.72 7.62
CA GLY A 86 1.21 13.32 8.03
C GLY A 86 0.99 12.26 6.95
N LYS A 87 0.84 12.62 5.67
CA LYS A 87 0.63 11.68 4.55
C LYS A 87 1.66 10.53 4.51
N THR A 88 2.95 10.86 4.53
CA THR A 88 4.04 9.88 4.51
C THR A 88 4.02 8.99 5.76
N ALA A 89 3.80 9.59 6.94
CA ALA A 89 3.71 8.84 8.18
C ALA A 89 2.52 7.86 8.17
N LEU A 90 1.38 8.25 7.57
CA LEU A 90 0.24 7.37 7.39
C LEU A 90 0.56 6.23 6.42
N SER A 91 1.13 6.50 5.24
CA SER A 91 1.46 5.45 4.26
C SER A 91 2.47 4.44 4.79
N GLU A 92 3.44 4.88 5.58
CA GLU A 92 4.49 4.02 6.15
C GLU A 92 4.03 3.20 7.36
N THR A 93 2.82 3.42 7.88
CA THR A 93 2.35 2.76 9.11
C THR A 93 1.00 2.07 8.96
N VAL A 94 0.20 2.42 7.97
CA VAL A 94 -1.13 1.81 7.74
C VAL A 94 -1.05 0.31 7.48
N GLY A 95 0.07 -0.19 6.93
CA GLY A 95 0.28 -1.62 6.70
C GLY A 95 0.18 -2.45 7.97
N ASP A 96 0.56 -1.93 9.15
CA ASP A 96 0.39 -2.61 10.43
C ASP A 96 -1.10 -2.79 10.79
N ALA A 97 -1.93 -1.77 10.55
CA ALA A 97 -3.37 -1.87 10.78
C ALA A 97 -4.03 -2.89 9.84
N VAL A 98 -3.64 -2.90 8.56
CA VAL A 98 -4.14 -3.86 7.57
C VAL A 98 -3.71 -5.29 7.94
N ALA A 99 -2.43 -5.51 8.25
CA ALA A 99 -1.90 -6.81 8.64
C ALA A 99 -2.65 -7.41 9.84
N ARG A 100 -2.93 -6.59 10.86
CA ARG A 100 -3.67 -7.02 12.06
C ARG A 100 -5.15 -7.30 11.78
N GLN A 101 -5.80 -6.45 10.98
CA GLN A 101 -7.22 -6.59 10.64
C GLN A 101 -7.47 -7.86 9.82
N GLU A 102 -6.67 -8.06 8.77
CA GLU A 102 -6.83 -9.16 7.81
C GLU A 102 -6.09 -10.44 8.25
N LYS A 103 -5.26 -10.36 9.31
CA LYS A 103 -4.45 -11.48 9.85
C LYS A 103 -3.48 -12.06 8.81
N ILE A 104 -2.85 -11.18 8.04
CA ILE A 104 -1.85 -11.51 7.01
C ILE A 104 -0.54 -10.77 7.27
N GLY A 105 0.58 -11.30 6.80
CA GLY A 105 1.82 -10.55 6.71
C GLY A 105 1.73 -9.49 5.62
N VAL A 106 2.26 -8.29 5.86
CA VAL A 106 2.32 -7.21 4.86
C VAL A 106 3.74 -6.67 4.82
N THR A 107 4.32 -6.57 3.63
CA THR A 107 5.62 -5.92 3.41
C THR A 107 5.42 -4.64 2.61
N LEU A 108 5.92 -3.54 3.14
CA LEU A 108 5.98 -2.25 2.45
C LEU A 108 7.32 -2.12 1.74
N TYR A 109 7.24 -1.76 0.46
CA TYR A 109 8.36 -1.45 -0.42
C TYR A 109 8.35 0.05 -0.75
N PRO A 110 9.03 0.90 0.03
CA PRO A 110 9.12 2.33 -0.28
C PRO A 110 10.03 2.50 -1.49
N LEU A 111 9.48 3.00 -2.60
CA LEU A 111 10.23 3.19 -3.83
C LEU A 111 11.29 4.29 -3.66
N SER A 112 12.55 3.97 -3.94
CA SER A 112 13.65 4.92 -3.79
C SER A 112 13.60 6.01 -4.86
N LEU A 113 14.05 7.22 -4.51
CA LEU A 113 14.23 8.30 -5.49
C LEU A 113 15.29 7.98 -6.55
N ALA A 114 16.19 7.02 -6.27
CA ALA A 114 17.17 6.52 -7.22
C ALA A 114 16.52 5.93 -8.48
N THR A 115 15.28 5.44 -8.40
CA THR A 115 14.52 4.90 -9.53
C THR A 115 14.19 5.95 -10.61
N ARG A 116 14.40 7.24 -10.33
CA ARG A 116 14.34 8.31 -11.36
C ARG A 116 15.49 8.23 -12.37
N GLY A 117 16.55 7.49 -12.05
CA GLY A 117 17.75 7.37 -12.86
C GLY A 117 18.64 8.62 -12.82
N SER A 118 19.66 8.58 -13.65
CA SER A 118 20.71 9.60 -13.80
C SER A 118 20.47 10.55 -14.99
N GLY A 119 19.30 10.45 -15.64
CA GLY A 119 18.93 11.21 -16.82
C GLY A 119 19.22 10.50 -18.15
N ARG A 120 19.56 9.21 -18.14
CA ARG A 120 19.70 8.43 -19.39
C ARG A 120 18.33 8.10 -19.98
N VAL A 121 18.26 8.11 -21.31
CA VAL A 121 17.02 7.80 -22.05
C VAL A 121 16.55 6.38 -21.72
N GLY A 122 15.29 6.24 -21.30
CA GLY A 122 14.67 4.95 -20.97
C GLY A 122 15.07 4.35 -19.62
N GLU A 123 15.98 4.98 -18.88
CA GLU A 123 16.48 4.45 -17.61
C GLU A 123 15.41 4.44 -16.52
N MET A 124 14.66 5.53 -16.36
CA MET A 124 13.55 5.61 -15.40
C MET A 124 12.49 4.53 -15.67
N THR A 125 12.07 4.37 -16.93
CA THR A 125 11.10 3.34 -17.32
C THR A 125 11.60 1.96 -16.94
N LYS A 126 12.88 1.65 -17.25
CA LYS A 126 13.49 0.35 -16.92
C LYS A 126 13.53 0.11 -15.41
N LEU A 127 13.91 1.12 -14.61
CA LEU A 127 14.00 1.00 -13.15
C LEU A 127 12.62 0.84 -12.50
N LEU A 128 11.61 1.58 -12.98
CA LEU A 128 10.24 1.43 -12.49
C LEU A 128 9.66 0.06 -12.85
N SER A 129 9.86 -0.41 -14.09
CA SER A 129 9.44 -1.77 -14.48
C SER A 129 10.11 -2.83 -13.62
N ALA A 130 11.43 -2.72 -13.40
CA ALA A 130 12.16 -3.65 -12.53
C ALA A 130 11.65 -3.66 -11.09
N ALA A 131 11.22 -2.51 -10.55
CA ALA A 131 10.63 -2.42 -9.23
C ALA A 131 9.30 -3.20 -9.14
N PHE A 132 8.42 -3.05 -10.13
CA PHE A 132 7.19 -3.84 -10.17
C PHE A 132 7.47 -5.33 -10.34
N ASP A 133 8.35 -5.72 -11.27
CA ASP A 133 8.72 -7.11 -11.52
C ASP A 133 9.33 -7.81 -10.30
N ALA A 134 10.00 -7.06 -9.41
CA ALA A 134 10.59 -7.61 -8.19
C ALA A 134 9.56 -7.86 -7.06
N THR A 135 8.33 -7.38 -7.19
CA THR A 135 7.30 -7.40 -6.13
C THR A 135 6.01 -8.15 -6.49
N LEU A 136 5.83 -8.51 -7.77
CA LEU A 136 4.70 -9.26 -8.31
C LEU A 136 5.06 -10.75 -8.49
#